data_AF-A0A6P0Z463-F1
#
_entry.id   AF-A0A6P0Z463-F1
#
_cell.length_a   1.000
_cell.length_b   1.000
_cell.length_c   1.000
_cell.angle_alpha   90.00
_cell.angle_beta   90.00
_cell.angle_gamma   90.00
#
_symmetry.space_group_name_H-M   'P 1'
#
loop_
_entity.id
_entity.type
_entity.pdbx_description
1 polymer ?
#
loop_
_entity_poly.entity_id
_entity_poly.type
_entity_poly.pdbx_seq_one_letter_code
_entity_poly.pdbx_strand_id
1 'polypeptide(L)'
;PVTCRASDVLKHRVGYCYAKSHLLAALLRANGIPTGFCYQRLSIDDSGPPYCLHGLNGVHLPDMGWYRIDPRGNRTGINAQFTPPHEQLAFSPQDSEEADFPEVLPDPLPIVIDALQSYERWDVMLQNLPDLSLQGFLSWSADATARSESAHPHCPLDL
;
A
#
# COMPACT_ATOMS: atom_id res chain seq x y z
N PRO A 1 11.35 -15.07 -5.06
CA PRO A 1 10.37 -15.38 -4.00
C PRO A 1 9.38 -14.22 -3.90
N VAL A 2 8.16 -14.50 -3.44
CA VAL A 2 7.28 -13.46 -2.90
C VAL A 2 7.72 -13.18 -1.46
N THR A 3 7.81 -11.91 -1.11
CA THR A 3 8.19 -11.45 0.23
C THR A 3 7.00 -10.73 0.85
N CYS A 4 6.69 -11.02 2.12
CA CYS A 4 5.61 -10.34 2.83
C CYS A 4 6.16 -9.44 3.94
N ARG A 5 7.00 -9.98 4.83
CA ARG A 5 7.51 -9.22 5.98
C ARG A 5 8.58 -8.23 5.54
N ALA A 6 8.65 -7.07 6.21
CA ALA A 6 9.71 -6.08 5.98
C ALA A 6 11.12 -6.69 6.04
N SER A 7 11.38 -7.58 7.01
CA SER A 7 12.65 -8.29 7.16
C SER A 7 12.99 -9.15 5.94
N ASP A 8 12.01 -9.77 5.31
CA ASP A 8 12.22 -10.63 4.14
C ASP A 8 12.54 -9.78 2.91
N VAL A 9 11.85 -8.64 2.75
CA VAL A 9 12.12 -7.67 1.68
C VAL A 9 13.54 -7.14 1.83
N LEU A 10 13.96 -6.78 3.04
CA LEU A 10 15.32 -6.29 3.30
C LEU A 10 16.38 -7.37 3.01
N LYS A 11 16.13 -8.61 3.46
CA LYS A 11 17.04 -9.75 3.28
C LYS A 11 17.19 -10.15 1.80
N HIS A 12 16.07 -10.27 1.09
CA HIS A 12 16.06 -10.77 -0.28
C HIS A 12 16.18 -9.68 -1.34
N ARG A 13 16.01 -8.40 -0.97
CA ARG A 13 16.06 -7.22 -1.86
C ARG A 13 15.11 -7.30 -3.05
N VAL A 14 14.00 -8.00 -2.88
CA VAL A 14 12.93 -8.15 -3.87
C VAL A 14 11.59 -7.96 -3.18
N GLY A 15 10.59 -7.57 -3.96
CA GLY A 15 9.23 -7.42 -3.47
C GLY A 15 8.34 -6.66 -4.46
N TYR A 16 7.05 -6.99 -4.44
CA TYR A 16 6.02 -6.15 -5.06
C TYR A 16 5.91 -4.80 -4.32
N CYS A 17 5.20 -3.84 -4.92
CA CYS A 17 4.93 -2.55 -4.30
C CYS A 17 4.38 -2.68 -2.87
N TYR A 18 3.52 -3.67 -2.62
CA TYR A 18 3.00 -4.00 -1.29
C TYR A 18 4.11 -4.34 -0.28
N ALA A 19 5.00 -5.26 -0.64
CA ALA A 19 6.06 -5.68 0.26
C ALA A 19 7.07 -4.55 0.48
N LYS A 20 7.35 -3.76 -0.56
CA LYS A 20 8.16 -2.54 -0.44
C LYS A 20 7.52 -1.51 0.50
N SER A 21 6.20 -1.37 0.47
CA SER A 21 5.48 -0.49 1.40
C SER A 21 5.58 -0.97 2.84
N HIS A 22 5.58 -2.29 3.07
CA HIS A 22 5.83 -2.89 4.39
C HIS A 22 7.24 -2.55 4.90
N LEU A 23 8.26 -2.68 4.05
CA LEU A 23 9.63 -2.32 4.42
C LEU A 23 9.75 -0.82 4.74
N LEU A 24 9.19 0.05 3.90
CA LEU A 24 9.26 1.49 4.11
C LEU A 24 8.53 1.93 5.38
N ALA A 25 7.31 1.40 5.62
CA ALA A 25 6.59 1.64 6.86
C ALA A 25 7.38 1.20 8.09
N ALA A 26 7.98 0.00 8.06
CA ALA A 26 8.77 -0.51 9.18
C ALA A 26 9.97 0.40 9.48
N LEU A 27 10.71 0.82 8.45
CA LEU A 27 11.88 1.70 8.61
C LEU A 27 11.49 3.08 9.16
N LEU A 28 10.43 3.68 8.65
CA LEU A 28 9.98 5.01 9.10
C LEU A 28 9.41 4.97 10.52
N ARG A 29 8.57 3.99 10.83
CA ARG A 29 8.01 3.80 12.18
C ARG A 29 9.10 3.52 13.21
N ALA A 30 10.13 2.74 12.86
CA ALA A 30 11.30 2.51 13.73
C ALA A 30 12.07 3.79 14.04
N ASN A 31 11.95 4.84 13.21
CA ASN A 31 12.53 6.17 13.44
C ASN A 31 11.50 7.18 14.00
N GLY A 32 10.36 6.71 14.51
CA GLY A 32 9.33 7.56 15.13
C GLY A 32 8.54 8.42 14.14
N ILE A 33 8.60 8.12 12.84
CA ILE A 33 7.86 8.86 11.81
C ILE A 33 6.51 8.18 11.61
N PRO A 34 5.36 8.84 11.90
CA PRO A 34 4.05 8.25 11.68
C PRO A 34 3.87 7.94 10.20
N THR A 35 3.59 6.67 9.91
CA THR A 35 3.49 6.15 8.55
C THR A 35 2.34 5.16 8.50
N GLY A 36 1.52 5.20 7.46
CA GLY A 36 0.49 4.21 7.16
C GLY A 36 0.63 3.64 5.76
N PHE A 37 -0.35 2.80 5.40
CA PHE A 37 -0.47 2.17 4.10
C PHE A 37 -1.58 2.86 3.30
N CYS A 38 -1.27 3.19 2.05
CA CYS A 38 -2.22 3.75 1.11
C CYS A 38 -2.30 2.85 -0.11
N TYR A 39 -3.40 2.91 -0.84
CA TYR A 39 -3.61 2.07 -2.00
C TYR A 39 -4.21 2.86 -3.17
N GLN A 40 -3.76 2.54 -4.37
CA GLN A 40 -4.44 2.90 -5.60
C GLN A 40 -5.04 1.62 -6.21
N ARG A 41 -6.13 1.73 -6.95
CA ARG A 41 -6.59 0.70 -7.88
C ARG A 41 -6.25 1.15 -9.29
N LEU A 42 -5.53 0.32 -10.05
CA LEU A 42 -5.00 0.65 -11.37
C LEU A 42 -5.22 -0.50 -12.35
N SER A 43 -5.41 -0.19 -13.63
CA SER A 43 -5.35 -1.15 -14.74
C SER A 43 -3.93 -1.74 -14.81
N ILE A 44 -3.83 -3.03 -15.14
CA ILE A 44 -2.53 -3.69 -15.30
C ILE A 44 -1.84 -3.29 -16.61
N ASP A 45 -2.61 -2.95 -17.65
CA ASP A 45 -2.12 -2.70 -19.02
C ASP A 45 -2.55 -1.34 -19.59
N ASP A 46 -3.04 -0.44 -18.75
CA ASP A 46 -3.56 0.88 -19.11
C ASP A 46 -4.70 0.82 -20.16
N SER A 47 -5.38 -0.33 -20.28
CA SER A 47 -6.46 -0.55 -21.26
C SER A 47 -7.78 -1.05 -20.62
N GLY A 48 -7.92 -0.81 -19.32
CA GLY A 48 -9.08 -1.22 -18.52
C GLY A 48 -8.82 -2.53 -17.76
N PRO A 49 -9.80 -3.44 -17.62
CA PRO A 49 -9.58 -4.68 -16.88
C PRO A 49 -8.53 -5.58 -17.56
N PRO A 50 -7.73 -6.34 -16.79
CA PRO A 50 -7.82 -6.53 -15.34
C PRO A 50 -7.21 -5.38 -14.52
N TYR A 51 -7.77 -5.16 -13.32
CA TYR A 51 -7.29 -4.19 -12.35
C TYR A 51 -6.53 -4.86 -11.21
N CYS A 52 -5.71 -4.10 -10.51
CA CYS A 52 -5.06 -4.53 -9.28
C CYS A 52 -4.85 -3.36 -8.32
N LEU A 53 -4.57 -3.68 -7.06
CA LEU A 53 -4.10 -2.70 -6.09
C LEU A 53 -2.64 -2.33 -6.36
N HIS A 54 -2.26 -1.09 -6.05
CA HIS A 54 -0.89 -0.66 -5.94
C HIS A 54 -0.65 -0.11 -4.54
N GLY A 55 0.36 -0.63 -3.84
CA GLY A 55 0.70 -0.25 -2.48
C GLY A 55 1.61 0.97 -2.41
N LEU A 56 1.19 1.96 -1.62
CA LEU A 56 1.90 3.19 -1.28
C LEU A 56 2.06 3.29 0.25
N ASN A 57 2.75 4.33 0.70
CA ASN A 57 2.72 4.74 2.10
C ASN A 57 2.23 6.19 2.23
N GLY A 58 1.46 6.47 3.27
CA GLY A 58 1.21 7.84 3.74
C GLY A 58 2.16 8.15 4.88
N VAL A 59 2.89 9.24 4.82
CA VAL A 59 3.83 9.68 5.86
C VAL A 59 3.37 11.01 6.42
N HIS A 60 3.30 11.13 7.74
CA HIS A 60 2.92 12.38 8.38
C HIS A 60 4.13 13.30 8.49
N LEU A 61 4.14 14.37 7.70
CA LEU A 61 5.18 15.39 7.71
C LEU A 61 4.75 16.56 8.63
N PRO A 62 5.66 17.08 9.49
CA PRO A 62 5.39 18.27 10.27
C PRO A 62 4.91 19.42 9.39
N ASP A 63 3.90 20.16 9.86
CA ASP A 63 3.32 21.33 9.19
C ASP A 63 2.68 21.09 7.80
N MET A 64 2.70 19.84 7.31
CA MET A 64 2.14 19.46 6.00
C MET A 64 1.06 18.37 6.08
N GLY A 65 1.04 17.59 7.17
CA GLY A 65 0.10 16.48 7.34
C GLY A 65 0.52 15.24 6.56
N TRP A 66 -0.45 14.44 6.12
CA TRP A 66 -0.20 13.20 5.37
C TRP A 66 0.27 13.49 3.94
N TYR A 67 1.41 12.90 3.57
CA TYR A 67 2.00 12.97 2.23
C TYR A 67 2.22 11.54 1.71
N ARG A 68 1.74 11.24 0.50
CA ARG A 68 1.89 9.88 -0.06
C ARG A 68 3.24 9.72 -0.75
N ILE A 69 3.85 8.56 -0.55
CA ILE A 69 5.11 8.17 -1.16
C ILE A 69 4.99 6.81 -1.83
N ASP A 70 5.60 6.68 -3.00
CA ASP A 70 5.67 5.40 -3.70
C ASP A 70 6.95 4.63 -3.33
N PRO A 71 6.84 3.50 -2.61
CA PRO A 71 7.98 2.74 -2.13
C PRO A 71 8.73 2.02 -3.27
N ARG A 72 8.22 2.03 -4.50
CA ARG A 72 8.89 1.39 -5.65
C ARG A 72 10.17 2.13 -6.06
N GLY A 73 10.25 3.43 -5.81
CA GLY A 73 11.33 4.32 -6.24
C GLY A 73 11.40 4.56 -7.76
N ASN A 74 12.39 5.33 -8.18
CA ASN A 74 12.57 5.68 -9.59
C ASN A 74 13.32 4.60 -10.38
N ARG A 75 12.90 4.40 -11.63
CA ARG A 75 13.59 3.60 -12.64
C ARG A 75 13.25 4.14 -14.03
N THR A 76 13.89 3.62 -15.08
CA THR A 76 13.52 4.00 -16.46
C THR A 76 12.02 3.81 -16.68
N GLY A 77 11.34 4.89 -17.12
CA GLY A 77 9.89 4.92 -17.35
C GLY A 77 9.03 5.19 -16.10
N ILE A 78 9.63 5.34 -14.91
CA ILE A 78 8.90 5.61 -13.65
C ILE A 78 9.55 6.79 -12.92
N ASN A 79 8.75 7.83 -12.65
CA ASN A 79 9.20 9.05 -11.98
C ASN A 79 8.32 9.40 -10.77
N ALA A 80 8.55 8.72 -9.64
CA ALA A 80 8.00 9.05 -8.32
C ALA A 80 9.05 9.80 -7.49
N GLN A 81 8.81 11.08 -7.20
CA GLN A 81 9.73 11.94 -6.46
C GLN A 81 9.19 12.24 -5.07
N PHE A 82 10.08 12.28 -4.09
CA PHE A 82 9.76 12.79 -2.76
C PHE A 82 10.22 14.24 -2.68
N THR A 83 9.34 15.16 -3.09
CA THR A 83 9.61 16.60 -3.15
C THR A 83 8.50 17.42 -2.47
N PRO A 84 8.28 17.28 -1.15
CA PRO A 84 7.25 18.04 -0.44
C PRO A 84 7.40 19.56 -0.65
N PRO A 85 6.28 20.31 -0.82
CA PRO A 85 4.89 19.85 -0.69
C PRO A 85 4.32 19.22 -1.98
N HIS A 86 5.10 19.10 -3.05
CA HIS A 86 4.63 18.60 -4.34
C HIS A 86 4.60 17.08 -4.33
N GLU A 87 3.40 16.50 -4.28
CA GLU A 87 3.20 15.05 -4.43
C GLU A 87 3.54 14.63 -5.87
N GLN A 88 4.38 13.60 -5.99
CA GLN A 88 4.69 13.00 -7.28
C GLN A 88 4.76 11.47 -7.16
N LEU A 89 3.63 10.84 -7.46
CA LEU A 89 3.51 9.38 -7.54
C LEU A 89 3.88 8.90 -8.95
N ALA A 90 4.15 7.61 -9.06
CA ALA A 90 4.52 7.01 -10.34
C ALA A 90 3.32 6.85 -11.30
N PHE A 91 2.10 6.75 -10.77
CA PHE A 91 0.89 6.55 -11.53
C PHE A 91 -0.21 7.48 -11.03
N SER A 92 -1.04 7.94 -11.96
CA SER A 92 -2.25 8.71 -11.71
C SER A 92 -3.42 7.97 -12.35
N PRO A 93 -4.51 7.67 -11.61
CA PRO A 93 -5.71 7.07 -12.18
C PRO A 93 -6.20 7.78 -13.45
N GLN A 94 -6.46 7.04 -14.53
CA GLN A 94 -6.94 7.53 -15.83
C GLN A 94 -8.29 6.94 -16.23
N ASP A 95 -8.65 5.76 -15.72
CA ASP A 95 -9.94 5.10 -16.00
C ASP A 95 -10.97 5.35 -14.88
N SER A 96 -12.26 5.29 -15.20
CA SER A 96 -13.38 5.43 -14.24
C SER A 96 -13.38 4.40 -13.11
N GLU A 97 -12.78 3.24 -13.35
CA GLU A 97 -12.65 2.15 -12.40
C GLU A 97 -11.32 2.20 -11.62
N GLU A 98 -10.42 3.10 -11.98
CA GLU A 98 -9.21 3.38 -11.23
C GLU A 98 -9.47 4.44 -10.17
N ALA A 99 -8.76 4.35 -9.04
CA ALA A 99 -8.90 5.34 -7.99
C ALA A 99 -7.70 5.37 -7.04
N ASP A 100 -7.56 6.52 -6.42
CA ASP A 100 -6.82 6.67 -5.18
C ASP A 100 -7.77 6.41 -4.01
N PHE A 101 -7.41 5.49 -3.12
CA PHE A 101 -8.15 5.35 -1.86
C PHE A 101 -7.67 6.41 -0.86
N PRO A 102 -8.59 7.21 -0.26
CA PRO A 102 -8.22 8.36 0.55
C PRO A 102 -7.61 8.00 1.91
N GLU A 103 -7.78 6.77 2.39
CA GLU A 103 -7.41 6.35 3.72
C GLU A 103 -5.90 6.07 3.87
N VAL A 104 -5.38 6.47 5.02
CA VAL A 104 -4.05 6.08 5.51
C VAL A 104 -4.25 5.02 6.58
N LEU A 105 -4.00 3.75 6.22
CA LEU A 105 -4.28 2.61 7.09
C LEU A 105 -3.12 2.33 8.05
N PRO A 106 -3.39 2.04 9.34
CA PRO A 106 -2.33 1.66 10.28
C PRO A 106 -1.74 0.29 9.93
N ASP A 107 -2.51 -0.59 9.31
CA ASP A 107 -2.11 -1.93 8.91
C ASP A 107 -2.38 -2.17 7.40
N PRO A 108 -1.64 -3.07 6.74
CA PRO A 108 -1.91 -3.41 5.34
C PRO A 108 -3.30 -4.02 5.19
N LEU A 109 -3.92 -3.84 4.01
CA LEU A 109 -5.18 -4.50 3.69
C LEU A 109 -5.03 -6.04 3.79
N PRO A 110 -5.97 -6.76 4.43
CA PRO A 110 -5.90 -8.22 4.56
C PRO A 110 -5.74 -8.94 3.23
N ILE A 111 -6.48 -8.53 2.19
CA ILE A 111 -6.39 -9.11 0.84
C ILE A 111 -4.97 -9.04 0.24
N VAL A 112 -4.20 -8.03 0.63
CA VAL A 112 -2.79 -7.86 0.20
C VAL A 112 -1.88 -8.81 0.96
N ILE A 113 -2.10 -8.98 2.26
CA ILE A 113 -1.37 -9.95 3.09
C ILE A 113 -1.64 -11.37 2.58
N ASP A 114 -2.91 -11.71 2.36
CA ASP A 114 -3.34 -13.03 1.89
C ASP A 114 -2.68 -13.36 0.55
N ALA A 115 -2.67 -12.42 -0.41
CA ALA A 115 -2.01 -12.61 -1.69
C ALA A 115 -0.49 -12.81 -1.55
N LEU A 116 0.18 -12.01 -0.71
CA LEU A 116 1.63 -12.13 -0.49
C LEU A 116 2.04 -13.43 0.22
N GLN A 117 1.13 -14.05 0.97
CA GLN A 117 1.39 -15.29 1.70
C GLN A 117 0.92 -16.55 0.95
N SER A 118 0.01 -16.40 -0.02
CA SER A 118 -0.56 -17.53 -0.77
C SER A 118 0.35 -18.06 -1.88
N TYR A 119 1.33 -17.26 -2.34
CA TYR A 119 2.17 -17.61 -3.47
C TYR A 119 3.65 -17.53 -3.10
N GLU A 120 4.43 -18.58 -3.39
CA GLU A 120 5.89 -18.57 -3.17
C GLU A 120 6.64 -17.91 -4.34
N ARG A 121 6.07 -18.03 -5.54
CA ARG A 121 6.65 -17.63 -6.82
C ARG A 121 6.06 -16.32 -7.29
N TRP A 122 6.94 -15.39 -7.66
CA TRP A 122 6.54 -14.05 -8.09
C TRP A 122 5.67 -14.11 -9.35
N ASP A 123 6.01 -14.94 -10.32
CA ASP A 123 5.28 -15.05 -11.59
C ASP A 123 3.87 -15.61 -11.42
N VAL A 124 3.65 -16.46 -10.41
CA VAL A 124 2.31 -16.95 -10.05
C VAL A 124 1.51 -15.84 -9.37
N MET A 125 2.13 -15.07 -8.47
CA MET A 125 1.47 -13.91 -7.84
C MET A 125 1.09 -12.84 -8.87
N LEU A 126 1.90 -12.63 -9.91
CA LEU A 126 1.58 -11.68 -10.99
C LEU A 126 0.27 -12.01 -11.71
N GLN A 127 -0.10 -13.29 -11.79
CA GLN A 127 -1.35 -13.73 -12.41
C GLN A 127 -2.55 -13.66 -11.45
N ASN A 128 -2.31 -13.36 -10.17
CA ASN A 128 -3.30 -13.38 -9.10
C ASN A 128 -3.15 -12.15 -8.18
N LEU A 129 -2.89 -10.99 -8.79
CA LEU A 129 -2.72 -9.74 -8.03
C LEU A 129 -4.01 -9.40 -7.28
N PRO A 130 -3.90 -8.92 -6.02
CA PRO A 130 -5.08 -8.54 -5.26
C PRO A 130 -5.76 -7.33 -5.90
N ASP A 131 -7.08 -7.40 -6.07
CA ASP A 131 -7.94 -6.31 -6.52
C ASP A 131 -9.05 -6.06 -5.49
N LEU A 132 -9.43 -4.80 -5.32
CA LEU A 132 -10.54 -4.38 -4.49
C LEU A 132 -11.27 -3.26 -5.21
N SER A 133 -12.50 -3.53 -5.65
CA SER A 133 -13.31 -2.53 -6.37
C SER A 133 -13.64 -1.32 -5.49
N LEU A 134 -14.06 -0.21 -6.11
CA LEU A 134 -14.50 0.99 -5.40
C LEU A 134 -15.60 0.67 -4.39
N GLN A 135 -16.62 -0.07 -4.83
CA GLN A 135 -17.70 -0.52 -3.96
C GLN A 135 -17.21 -1.45 -2.84
N GLY A 136 -16.29 -2.37 -3.16
CA GLY A 136 -15.69 -3.26 -2.17
C GLY A 136 -14.90 -2.49 -1.11
N PHE A 137 -14.19 -1.45 -1.52
CA PHE A 137 -13.45 -0.58 -0.64
C PHE A 137 -14.36 0.24 0.28
N LEU A 138 -15.42 0.85 -0.25
CA LEU A 138 -16.42 1.57 0.54
C LEU A 138 -17.07 0.67 1.60
N SER A 139 -17.43 -0.56 1.22
CA SER A 139 -17.97 -1.54 2.17
C SER A 139 -16.94 -1.91 3.24
N TRP A 140 -15.69 -2.16 2.85
CA TRP A 140 -14.61 -2.46 3.79
C TRP A 140 -14.35 -1.31 4.78
N SER A 141 -14.37 -0.06 4.31
CA SER A 141 -14.12 1.15 5.11
C SER A 141 -15.26 1.41 6.10
N ALA A 142 -16.52 1.23 5.67
CA ALA A 142 -17.68 1.30 6.56
C ALA A 142 -17.60 0.26 7.69
N ASP A 143 -17.26 -0.99 7.36
CA ASP A 143 -17.09 -2.06 8.36
C ASP A 143 -15.90 -1.78 9.30
N ALA A 144 -14.80 -1.22 8.80
CA ALA A 144 -13.63 -0.85 9.60
C ALA A 144 -13.97 0.22 10.64
N THR A 145 -14.80 1.20 10.27
CA THR A 145 -15.29 2.25 11.18
C THR A 145 -16.17 1.64 12.28
N ALA A 146 -17.08 0.74 11.93
CA ALA A 146 -17.89 0.05 12.94
C ALA A 146 -17.06 -0.83 13.91
N ARG A 147 -15.94 -1.41 13.44
CA ARG A 147 -15.00 -2.17 14.28
C ARG A 147 -14.21 -1.27 15.24
N SER A 148 -13.80 -0.06 14.82
CA SER A 148 -13.05 0.84 15.69
C SER A 148 -13.92 1.47 16.78
N GLU A 149 -15.20 1.73 16.49
CA GLU A 149 -16.17 2.25 17.48
C GLU A 149 -16.57 1.20 18.54
N SER A 150 -16.47 -0.09 18.21
CA SER A 150 -16.77 -1.19 19.14
C SER A 150 -15.55 -1.72 19.91
N ALA A 151 -14.34 -1.31 19.52
CA ALA A 151 -13.11 -1.69 20.21
C ALA A 151 -12.84 -0.77 21.42
N HIS A 152 -13.03 -1.30 22.64
CA HIS A 152 -12.45 -0.70 23.85
C HIS A 152 -10.92 -0.59 23.68
N PRO A 153 -10.27 0.44 24.25
CA PRO A 153 -8.84 0.69 24.03
C PRO A 153 -8.01 -0.44 24.65
N HIS A 154 -7.67 -1.43 23.83
CA HIS A 154 -6.71 -2.46 24.19
C HIS A 154 -5.30 -1.89 23.96
N CYS A 155 -4.55 -1.86 25.06
CA CYS A 155 -3.12 -1.58 25.13
C CYS A 155 -2.37 -2.41 24.04
N PRO A 156 -1.55 -1.80 23.18
CA PRO A 156 -0.83 -2.54 22.16
C PRO A 156 0.28 -3.39 22.80
N LEU A 157 0.28 -4.68 22.47
CA LEU A 157 1.37 -5.60 22.76
C LEU A 157 2.60 -5.26 21.89
N ASP A 158 3.76 -5.54 22.47
CA ASP A 158 5.10 -5.13 22.08
C ASP A 158 5.57 -5.59 20.68
N LEU A 159 6.34 -4.67 20.05
CA LEU A 159 7.49 -4.81 19.12
C LEU A 159 7.56 -5.99 18.12
#